data_AF-C3YBZ5-F1
#
_entry.id   AF-C3YBZ5-F1
#
_cell.length_a   1.000
_cell.length_b   1.000
_cell.length_c   1.000
_cell.angle_alpha   90.00
_cell.angle_beta   90.00
_cell.angle_gamma   90.00
#
_symmetry.space_group_name_H-M   'P 1'
#
loop_
_entity.id
_entity.type
_entity.pdbx_description
1 polymer ?
#
loop_
_entity_poly.entity_id
_entity_poly.type
_entity_poly.pdbx_seq_one_letter_code
_entity_poly.pdbx_strand_id
1 'polypeptide(L)'
;MRQFLIVSVCLLVSAWADDTPVDLTLQAGEKGKDIVDACIGRINLAQIFEDDAGMLRRIAWVETQFGEAEGATTCIWGVTPEMYERVSPSQSTKDAILVELGIDWDQVDVSDLQKPLYCALAARILFAGCQTDLPLSLDLQADLWVTCYNTQGDKQTYIDAVNELEQESECKIPGMDMVFVLDGSGSVGADNFETVKDFVVSVVDGFEIGQSRTRIGVVQYSDEVQNEFNLTEYGNKADVQSAISNITYLQGRTYTGAALRYMTDVSFSEEAGARPPYQAIPKVGIVVTDGEATDNVQGPASSAHEAGVNVFAIGIGGYDVRELRQIATDPDATHVFAVDNFAATDYIKDALEGRTCKEPAEVAVGQTVQGDLPQGTLQFLSFRVKIRRGMTFKLKMRVGSVNFFLSIRIRNPNSALYDFRLRTRPNKMRLDIFIPPSRLRELLGRERRQAVSDGEDEEVELFAAIEGVDGTNQFDLETDEGDTADPAYLDNSSPRRAAVGVLTLVMLFITAIMQ
;
A
#
# COMPACT_ATOMS: atom_id res chain seq x y z
N MET A 1 -48.15 2.46 -22.35
CA MET A 1 -47.84 1.56 -21.20
C MET A 1 -46.55 0.75 -21.34
N ARG A 2 -45.96 0.53 -22.53
CA ARG A 2 -44.63 -0.10 -22.68
C ARG A 2 -43.42 0.85 -22.63
N GLN A 3 -43.61 2.17 -22.73
CA GLN A 3 -42.54 3.17 -22.62
C GLN A 3 -42.35 3.73 -21.20
N PHE A 4 -43.22 3.38 -20.25
CA PHE A 4 -43.12 3.82 -18.85
C PHE A 4 -42.46 2.80 -17.91
N LEU A 5 -42.23 1.55 -18.36
CA LEU A 5 -41.59 0.52 -17.54
C LEU A 5 -40.06 0.41 -17.74
N ILE A 6 -39.52 0.95 -18.85
CA ILE A 6 -38.08 0.89 -19.14
C ILE A 6 -37.32 2.08 -18.52
N VAL A 7 -38.02 3.16 -18.16
CA VAL A 7 -37.42 4.34 -17.53
C VAL A 7 -37.42 4.24 -15.99
N SER A 8 -38.25 3.38 -15.38
CA SER A 8 -38.31 3.22 -13.91
C SER A 8 -37.37 2.16 -13.31
N VAL A 9 -36.69 1.36 -14.13
CA VAL A 9 -35.68 0.39 -13.62
C VAL A 9 -34.25 0.94 -13.74
N CYS A 10 -34.00 1.92 -14.61
CA CYS A 10 -32.69 2.60 -14.72
C CYS A 10 -32.57 3.90 -13.91
N LEU A 11 -33.59 4.30 -13.14
CA LEU A 11 -33.58 5.51 -12.30
C LEU A 11 -33.63 5.23 -10.78
N LEU A 12 -33.34 4.01 -10.34
CA LEU A 12 -33.30 3.63 -8.92
C LEU A 12 -31.93 3.12 -8.42
N VAL A 13 -30.86 3.30 -9.20
CA VAL A 13 -29.47 3.01 -8.78
C VAL A 13 -28.57 4.26 -8.82
N SER A 14 -29.14 5.47 -8.72
CA SER A 14 -28.37 6.73 -8.69
C SER A 14 -28.37 7.41 -7.32
N ALA A 15 -28.43 6.62 -6.26
CA ALA A 15 -28.03 7.04 -4.92
C ALA A 15 -27.13 5.91 -4.39
N TRP A 16 -26.39 6.09 -3.30
CA TRP A 16 -25.65 5.01 -2.60
C TRP A 16 -24.18 4.76 -3.03
N ALA A 17 -23.58 5.71 -3.74
CA ALA A 17 -22.16 6.03 -3.74
C ALA A 17 -22.07 7.57 -3.75
N ASP A 18 -21.25 8.20 -2.91
CA ASP A 18 -20.90 9.60 -3.17
C ASP A 18 -19.87 9.55 -4.30
N ASP A 19 -20.35 9.65 -5.53
CA ASP A 19 -19.58 9.57 -6.78
C ASP A 19 -18.71 10.82 -7.03
N THR A 20 -18.55 11.70 -6.05
CA THR A 20 -17.67 12.85 -6.18
C THR A 20 -16.28 12.46 -5.70
N PRO A 21 -15.25 12.47 -6.59
CA PRO A 21 -13.88 12.48 -6.14
C PRO A 21 -13.70 13.71 -5.25
N VAL A 22 -13.45 13.49 -3.97
CA VAL A 22 -13.14 14.57 -3.03
C VAL A 22 -11.67 14.46 -2.73
N ASP A 23 -10.89 15.40 -3.26
CA ASP A 23 -9.49 15.54 -2.91
C ASP A 23 -9.38 16.51 -1.74
N LEU A 24 -9.46 15.97 -0.51
CA LEU A 24 -9.36 16.77 0.71
C LEU A 24 -7.98 17.41 0.87
N THR A 25 -6.95 16.92 0.17
CA THR A 25 -5.62 17.54 0.19
C THR A 25 -5.61 18.93 -0.47
N LEU A 26 -6.62 19.24 -1.29
CA LEU A 26 -6.79 20.52 -1.98
C LEU A 26 -7.86 21.42 -1.33
N GLN A 27 -8.55 20.94 -0.30
CA GLN A 27 -9.59 21.69 0.40
C GLN A 27 -9.02 22.44 1.59
N ALA A 28 -9.38 23.73 1.72
CA ALA A 28 -8.85 24.58 2.76
C ALA A 28 -9.42 24.17 4.15
N GLY A 29 -8.52 24.03 5.13
CA GLY A 29 -8.87 23.76 6.53
C GLY A 29 -9.07 22.28 6.88
N GLU A 30 -8.93 21.37 5.92
CA GLU A 30 -8.88 19.93 6.20
C GLU A 30 -7.64 19.57 7.00
N LYS A 31 -7.77 18.61 7.92
CA LYS A 31 -6.72 18.21 8.86
C LYS A 31 -6.84 16.75 9.29
N GLY A 32 -5.85 16.27 10.01
CA GLY A 32 -5.78 14.92 10.56
C GLY A 32 -4.80 14.03 9.82
N LYS A 33 -4.48 12.90 10.44
CA LYS A 33 -3.46 11.95 9.97
C LYS A 33 -3.68 11.46 8.54
N ASP A 34 -4.93 11.17 8.17
CA ASP A 34 -5.25 10.66 6.83
C ASP A 34 -4.98 11.70 5.73
N ILE A 35 -5.23 12.98 6.01
CA ILE A 35 -4.91 14.10 5.11
C ILE A 35 -3.39 14.21 4.93
N VAL A 36 -2.63 14.06 6.01
CA VAL A 36 -1.16 14.10 5.99
C VAL A 36 -0.60 12.95 5.16
N ASP A 37 -1.05 11.72 5.42
CA ASP A 37 -0.66 10.53 4.68
C ASP A 37 -1.01 10.64 3.19
N ALA A 38 -2.15 11.26 2.86
CA ALA A 38 -2.56 11.54 1.49
C ALA A 38 -1.65 12.54 0.77
N CYS A 39 -1.32 13.68 1.40
CA CYS A 39 -0.39 14.65 0.82
C CYS A 39 0.98 14.04 0.54
N ILE A 40 1.53 13.30 1.51
CA ILE A 40 2.81 12.59 1.38
C ILE A 40 2.76 11.59 0.23
N GLY A 41 1.70 10.77 0.17
CA GLY A 41 1.52 9.81 -0.92
C GLY A 41 1.53 10.47 -2.30
N ARG A 42 0.88 11.63 -2.45
CA ARG A 42 0.89 12.38 -3.71
C ARG A 42 2.26 12.93 -4.07
N ILE A 43 2.97 13.50 -3.11
CA ILE A 43 4.32 14.03 -3.32
C ILE A 43 5.27 12.91 -3.75
N ASN A 44 5.21 11.75 -3.08
CA ASN A 44 6.00 10.57 -3.43
C ASN A 44 5.68 10.05 -4.83
N LEU A 45 4.39 9.94 -5.17
CA LEU A 45 3.95 9.47 -6.49
C LEU A 45 4.40 10.42 -7.61
N ALA A 46 4.45 11.71 -7.33
CA ALA A 46 4.97 12.71 -8.26
C ALA A 46 6.50 12.67 -8.39
N GLN A 47 7.20 11.92 -7.52
CA GLN A 47 8.67 11.77 -7.52
C GLN A 47 9.42 13.11 -7.60
N ILE A 48 8.85 14.17 -7.03
CA ILE A 48 9.41 15.53 -7.07
C ILE A 48 10.56 15.66 -6.06
N PHE A 49 10.46 14.91 -4.96
CA PHE A 49 11.43 14.87 -3.88
C PHE A 49 11.75 13.42 -3.54
N GLU A 50 13.03 13.15 -3.26
CA GLU A 50 13.47 11.83 -2.83
C GLU A 50 13.31 11.68 -1.31
N ASP A 51 12.84 10.50 -0.89
CA ASP A 51 12.83 9.96 0.48
C ASP A 51 12.36 10.90 1.62
N ASP A 52 11.30 11.67 1.39
CA ASP A 52 10.81 12.70 2.34
C ASP A 52 9.58 12.33 3.16
N ALA A 53 9.00 11.17 2.90
CA ALA A 53 7.75 10.73 3.49
C ALA A 53 7.79 10.67 5.03
N GLY A 54 8.88 10.13 5.59
CA GLY A 54 9.05 10.02 7.03
C GLY A 54 9.19 11.39 7.69
N MET A 55 10.02 12.26 7.11
CA MET A 55 10.27 13.61 7.61
C MET A 55 8.99 14.46 7.58
N LEU A 56 8.26 14.47 6.45
CA LEU A 56 7.01 15.21 6.35
C LEU A 56 5.98 14.74 7.36
N ARG A 57 5.83 13.42 7.59
CA ARG A 57 4.90 12.93 8.61
C ARG A 57 5.31 13.40 10.02
N ARG A 58 6.59 13.24 10.37
CA ARG A 58 7.14 13.64 11.67
C ARG A 58 6.91 15.13 11.94
N ILE A 59 7.15 15.99 10.96
CA ILE A 59 6.94 17.45 11.12
C ILE A 59 5.47 17.81 11.29
N ALA A 60 4.58 17.22 10.48
CA ALA A 60 3.15 17.48 10.64
C ALA A 60 2.66 17.14 12.06
N TRP A 61 3.22 16.10 12.67
CA TRP A 61 2.98 15.75 14.06
C TRP A 61 3.62 16.74 15.04
N VAL A 62 4.93 16.98 14.92
CA VAL A 62 5.70 17.84 15.82
C VAL A 62 5.15 19.27 15.86
N GLU A 63 4.77 19.83 14.72
CA GLU A 63 4.35 21.23 14.62
C GLU A 63 2.90 21.45 15.04
N THR A 64 2.00 20.52 14.70
CA THR A 64 0.56 20.78 14.85
C THR A 64 -0.28 19.56 15.23
N GLN A 65 0.35 18.42 15.53
CA GLN A 65 -0.36 17.15 15.74
C GLN A 65 -1.32 16.84 14.58
N PHE A 66 -0.80 16.88 13.36
CA PHE A 66 -1.57 16.75 12.11
C PHE A 66 -2.66 17.81 11.90
N GLY A 67 -2.49 19.00 12.47
CA GLY A 67 -3.42 20.13 12.43
C GLY A 67 -4.45 20.11 13.56
N GLU A 68 -4.37 19.15 14.48
CA GLU A 68 -5.35 18.96 15.55
C GLU A 68 -5.00 19.69 16.86
N ALA A 69 -3.74 20.09 17.05
CA ALA A 69 -3.31 20.82 18.23
C ALA A 69 -4.10 22.13 18.44
N GLU A 70 -4.39 22.46 19.70
CA GLU A 70 -5.10 23.70 20.04
C GLU A 70 -4.23 24.92 19.68
N GLY A 71 -4.79 25.83 18.86
CA GLY A 71 -4.06 27.00 18.37
C GLY A 71 -3.08 26.72 17.22
N ALA A 72 -3.13 25.51 16.63
CA ALA A 72 -2.37 25.19 15.43
C ALA A 72 -2.59 26.22 14.32
N THR A 73 -1.54 26.47 13.54
CA THR A 73 -1.64 27.30 12.34
C THR A 73 -2.60 26.66 11.33
N THR A 74 -3.10 27.43 10.37
CA THR A 74 -3.95 26.87 9.29
C THR A 74 -3.21 25.88 8.38
N CYS A 75 -1.87 25.85 8.43
CA CYS A 75 -1.03 24.91 7.71
C CYS A 75 -0.67 23.74 8.63
N ILE A 76 -1.01 22.51 8.23
CA ILE A 76 -0.73 21.28 9.00
C ILE A 76 0.78 21.10 9.29
N TRP A 77 1.67 21.54 8.41
CA TRP A 77 3.11 21.47 8.61
C TRP A 77 3.67 22.68 9.37
N GLY A 78 2.83 23.57 9.91
CA GLY A 78 3.30 24.72 10.70
C GLY A 78 4.04 25.80 9.90
N VAL A 79 4.00 25.78 8.56
CA VAL A 79 4.61 26.84 7.75
C VAL A 79 3.90 28.16 8.01
N THR A 80 4.58 29.08 8.69
CA THR A 80 4.08 30.43 8.95
C THR A 80 4.26 31.35 7.73
N PRO A 81 3.58 32.50 7.67
CA PRO A 81 3.83 33.51 6.63
C PRO A 81 5.31 33.92 6.53
N GLU A 82 6.00 34.05 7.67
CA GLU A 82 7.42 34.42 7.73
C GLU A 82 8.31 33.29 7.18
N MET A 83 7.94 32.03 7.43
CA MET A 83 8.64 30.88 6.84
C MET A 83 8.42 30.83 5.33
N TYR A 84 7.21 31.15 4.84
CA TYR A 84 6.89 31.14 3.42
C TYR A 84 7.77 32.09 2.59
N GLU A 85 8.21 33.22 3.16
CA GLU A 85 9.14 34.14 2.48
C GLU A 85 10.49 33.48 2.09
N ARG A 86 10.85 32.37 2.75
CA ARG A 86 12.07 31.60 2.48
C ARG A 86 11.83 30.45 1.49
N VAL A 87 10.58 30.15 1.15
CA VAL A 87 10.22 29.08 0.20
C VAL A 87 10.62 29.51 -1.20
N SER A 88 11.67 28.88 -1.74
CA SER A 88 12.23 29.23 -3.06
C SER A 88 12.56 27.97 -3.87
N PRO A 89 11.58 27.35 -4.53
CA PRO A 89 11.83 26.14 -5.33
C PRO A 89 12.66 26.46 -6.58
N SER A 90 13.53 25.52 -6.95
CA SER A 90 14.25 25.58 -8.23
C SER A 90 13.28 25.52 -9.42
N GLN A 91 13.71 25.97 -10.60
CA GLN A 91 12.86 25.90 -11.79
C GLN A 91 12.45 24.46 -12.12
N SER A 92 13.36 23.48 -11.99
CA SER A 92 13.03 22.07 -12.21
C SER A 92 11.98 21.56 -11.23
N THR A 93 12.05 21.99 -9.96
CA THR A 93 11.03 21.66 -8.96
C THR A 93 9.67 22.28 -9.32
N LYS A 94 9.65 23.55 -9.76
CA LYS A 94 8.41 24.21 -10.21
C LYS A 94 7.79 23.49 -11.41
N ASP A 95 8.62 23.15 -12.39
CA ASP A 95 8.19 22.44 -13.59
C ASP A 95 7.61 21.07 -13.22
N ALA A 96 8.26 20.33 -12.31
CA ALA A 96 7.77 19.04 -11.83
C ALA A 96 6.44 19.17 -11.06
N ILE A 97 6.31 20.14 -10.15
CA ILE A 97 5.04 20.41 -9.43
C ILE A 97 3.91 20.76 -10.43
N LEU A 98 4.20 21.57 -11.44
CA LEU A 98 3.21 21.93 -12.45
C LEU A 98 2.78 20.71 -13.28
N VAL A 99 3.75 19.91 -13.74
CA VAL A 99 3.49 18.75 -14.60
C VAL A 99 2.74 17.64 -13.83
N GLU A 100 3.24 17.28 -12.64
CA GLU A 100 2.74 16.11 -11.90
C GLU A 100 1.52 16.43 -11.02
N LEU A 101 1.48 17.63 -10.43
CA LEU A 101 0.42 18.00 -9.47
C LEU A 101 -0.56 19.05 -10.03
N GLY A 102 -0.27 19.65 -11.18
CA GLY A 102 -1.11 20.67 -11.79
C GLY A 102 -1.12 21.99 -11.02
N ILE A 103 -0.11 22.25 -10.20
CA ILE A 103 -0.01 23.45 -9.36
C ILE A 103 1.03 24.39 -9.99
N ASP A 104 0.59 25.56 -10.43
CA ASP A 104 1.50 26.63 -10.86
C ASP A 104 2.05 27.35 -9.64
N TRP A 105 3.27 26.97 -9.21
CA TRP A 105 3.89 27.50 -8.00
C TRP A 105 4.11 29.01 -8.05
N ASP A 106 4.27 29.61 -9.24
CA ASP A 106 4.47 31.06 -9.38
C ASP A 106 3.19 31.86 -9.06
N GLN A 107 2.03 31.19 -8.95
CA GLN A 107 0.75 31.79 -8.56
C GLN A 107 0.38 31.50 -7.10
N VAL A 108 1.19 30.74 -6.36
CA VAL A 108 0.88 30.33 -4.98
C VAL A 108 1.23 31.45 -4.00
N ASP A 109 0.29 31.77 -3.12
CA ASP A 109 0.51 32.72 -2.03
C ASP A 109 0.28 32.09 -0.64
N VAL A 110 0.53 32.87 0.42
CA VAL A 110 0.41 32.41 1.82
C VAL A 110 -0.99 31.88 2.15
N SER A 111 -2.04 32.41 1.52
CA SER A 111 -3.42 31.97 1.77
C SER A 111 -3.70 30.57 1.23
N ASP A 112 -2.98 30.14 0.20
CA ASP A 112 -3.08 28.77 -0.33
C ASP A 112 -2.54 27.72 0.64
N LEU A 113 -1.70 28.10 1.61
CA LEU A 113 -1.19 27.19 2.65
C LEU A 113 -2.29 26.65 3.59
N GLN A 114 -3.52 27.18 3.52
CA GLN A 114 -4.67 26.55 4.18
C GLN A 114 -5.06 25.21 3.53
N LYS A 115 -4.61 24.96 2.30
CA LYS A 115 -4.79 23.69 1.60
C LYS A 115 -3.64 22.75 1.98
N PRO A 116 -3.93 21.55 2.49
CA PRO A 116 -2.90 20.63 3.00
C PRO A 116 -1.76 20.32 2.03
N LEU A 117 -2.04 20.11 0.73
CA LEU A 117 -1.01 19.77 -0.25
C LEU A 117 -0.04 20.93 -0.51
N TYR A 118 -0.55 22.16 -0.55
CA TYR A 118 0.27 23.37 -0.75
C TYR A 118 1.17 23.61 0.46
N CYS A 119 0.60 23.45 1.66
CA CYS A 119 1.34 23.49 2.91
C CYS A 119 2.44 22.42 2.97
N ALA A 120 2.16 21.17 2.57
CA ALA A 120 3.14 20.09 2.51
C ALA A 120 4.29 20.39 1.53
N LEU A 121 3.97 20.87 0.32
CA LEU A 121 4.98 21.26 -0.67
C LEU A 121 5.85 22.42 -0.16
N ALA A 122 5.26 23.44 0.45
CA ALA A 122 6.01 24.55 1.03
C ALA A 122 6.96 24.08 2.14
N ALA A 123 6.49 23.19 3.02
CA ALA A 123 7.31 22.58 4.06
C ALA A 123 8.50 21.82 3.45
N ARG A 124 8.26 21.00 2.41
CA ARG A 124 9.31 20.23 1.77
C ARG A 124 10.35 21.09 1.04
N ILE A 125 9.90 22.14 0.37
CA ILE A 125 10.78 23.10 -0.33
C ILE A 125 11.70 23.82 0.67
N LEU A 126 11.23 24.14 1.88
CA LEU A 126 12.09 24.70 2.93
C LEU A 126 13.26 23.77 3.28
N PHE A 127 13.01 22.46 3.41
CA PHE A 127 14.10 21.50 3.62
C PHE A 127 15.03 21.39 2.42
N ALA A 128 14.47 21.34 1.20
CA ALA A 128 15.28 21.27 -0.02
C ALA A 128 16.23 22.47 -0.16
N GLY A 129 15.83 23.65 0.35
CA GLY A 129 16.69 24.84 0.40
C GLY A 129 17.85 24.73 1.40
N CYS A 130 17.78 23.81 2.34
CA CYS A 130 18.83 23.53 3.32
C CYS A 130 19.74 22.38 2.91
N GLN A 131 19.13 21.23 2.62
CA GLN A 131 19.82 20.00 2.27
C GLN A 131 18.94 19.20 1.30
N THR A 132 19.54 18.65 0.25
CA THR A 132 18.83 17.83 -0.73
C THR A 132 18.40 16.49 -0.13
N ASP A 133 19.35 15.85 0.55
CA ASP A 133 19.23 14.48 1.05
C ASP A 133 18.84 14.52 2.52
N LEU A 134 17.78 13.83 2.92
CA LEU A 134 17.33 13.83 4.30
C LEU A 134 18.15 12.82 5.12
N PRO A 135 18.64 13.21 6.30
CA PRO A 135 19.41 12.30 7.13
C PRO A 135 18.52 11.18 7.66
N LEU A 136 19.09 9.97 7.77
CA LEU A 136 18.34 8.78 8.20
C LEU A 136 18.12 8.76 9.73
N SER A 137 19.09 9.22 10.53
CA SER A 137 18.99 9.14 11.99
C SER A 137 18.09 10.22 12.59
N LEU A 138 17.37 9.84 13.64
CA LEU A 138 16.43 10.74 14.32
C LEU A 138 17.13 11.99 14.88
N ASP A 139 18.30 11.83 15.49
CA ASP A 139 19.11 12.95 15.99
C ASP A 139 19.49 13.93 14.87
N LEU A 140 19.95 13.42 13.72
CA LEU A 140 20.32 14.28 12.59
C LEU A 140 19.09 14.95 11.96
N GLN A 141 17.92 14.31 11.98
CA GLN A 141 16.67 14.94 11.58
C GLN A 141 16.23 16.04 12.55
N ALA A 142 16.40 15.84 13.85
CA ALA A 142 16.15 16.87 14.86
C ALA A 142 17.06 18.09 14.65
N ASP A 143 18.34 17.86 14.35
CA ASP A 143 19.31 18.91 14.00
C ASP A 143 18.88 19.70 12.77
N LEU A 144 18.45 18.99 11.72
CA LEU A 144 17.96 19.59 10.50
C LEU A 144 16.68 20.41 10.75
N TRP A 145 15.74 19.88 11.53
CA TRP A 145 14.50 20.56 11.88
C TRP A 145 14.75 21.87 12.64
N VAL A 146 15.58 21.87 13.68
CA VAL A 146 15.93 23.10 14.42
C VAL A 146 16.69 24.08 13.52
N THR A 147 17.58 23.60 12.65
CA THR A 147 18.40 24.50 11.82
C THR A 147 17.60 25.16 10.71
N CYS A 148 16.70 24.43 10.09
CA CYS A 148 16.10 24.80 8.81
C CYS A 148 14.63 25.17 8.89
N TYR A 149 13.93 24.67 9.89
CA TYR A 149 12.48 24.76 9.96
C TYR A 149 12.06 25.62 11.15
N ASN A 150 12.31 25.14 12.36
CA ASN A 150 11.95 25.81 13.61
C ASN A 150 13.20 26.22 14.39
N THR A 151 13.77 27.37 14.05
CA THR A 151 15.02 27.89 14.65
C THR A 151 14.91 28.28 16.11
N GLN A 152 13.70 28.28 16.67
CA GLN A 152 13.45 28.52 18.10
C GLN A 152 13.14 27.23 18.86
N GLY A 153 13.01 26.11 18.15
CA GLY A 153 12.73 24.80 18.71
C GLY A 153 13.93 24.18 19.40
N ASP A 154 13.65 23.10 20.14
CA ASP A 154 14.63 22.29 20.83
C ASP A 154 14.65 20.86 20.26
N LYS A 155 15.84 20.27 20.16
CA LYS A 155 16.04 18.93 19.59
C LYS A 155 15.31 17.86 20.39
N GLN A 156 15.31 17.95 21.72
CA GLN A 156 14.68 16.95 22.57
C GLN A 156 13.17 16.97 22.39
N THR A 157 12.58 18.15 22.22
CA THR A 157 11.14 18.28 21.93
C THR A 157 10.75 17.57 20.64
N TYR A 158 11.55 17.69 19.58
CA TYR A 158 11.34 16.95 18.33
C TYR A 158 11.44 15.44 18.56
N ILE A 159 12.51 14.98 19.22
CA ILE A 159 12.76 13.56 19.49
C ILE A 159 11.61 12.96 20.33
N ASP A 160 11.19 13.63 21.39
CA ASP A 160 10.12 13.15 22.28
C ASP A 160 8.78 13.04 21.54
N ALA A 161 8.44 14.04 20.74
CA ALA A 161 7.21 14.04 19.94
C ALA A 161 7.24 12.96 18.85
N VAL A 162 8.39 12.75 18.19
CA VAL A 162 8.52 11.68 17.18
C VAL A 162 8.44 10.30 17.83
N ASN A 163 9.07 10.11 18.99
CA ASN A 163 8.95 8.86 19.74
C ASN A 163 7.50 8.58 20.16
N GLU A 164 6.73 9.60 20.54
CA GLU A 164 5.29 9.46 20.82
C GLU A 164 4.52 9.02 19.57
N LEU A 165 4.75 9.69 18.43
CA LEU A 165 4.13 9.33 17.16
C LEU A 165 4.45 7.89 16.74
N GLU A 166 5.69 7.46 16.92
CA GLU A 166 6.16 6.14 16.52
C GLU A 166 5.63 5.05 17.47
N GLN A 167 5.41 5.38 18.74
CA GLN A 167 4.68 4.50 19.67
C GLN A 167 3.18 4.37 19.33
N GLU A 168 2.57 5.36 18.66
CA GLU A 168 1.18 5.27 18.18
C GLU A 168 1.01 4.46 16.89
N SER A 169 2.10 4.06 16.23
CA SER A 169 2.07 3.35 14.95
C SER A 169 1.68 1.87 15.07
N GLU A 170 0.57 1.58 15.77
CA GLU A 170 -0.01 0.24 15.73
C GLU A 170 -0.45 -0.09 14.30
N CYS A 171 0.20 -1.10 13.73
CA CYS A 171 -0.18 -1.76 12.50
C CYS A 171 -1.59 -2.38 12.63
N LYS A 172 -2.66 -1.60 12.43
CA LYS A 172 -4.07 -2.03 12.59
C LYS A 172 -4.57 -2.82 11.37
N ILE A 173 -3.86 -3.87 11.01
CA ILE A 173 -4.22 -4.80 9.93
C ILE A 173 -4.76 -6.14 10.48
N PRO A 174 -5.51 -6.92 9.68
CA PRO A 174 -5.97 -8.26 10.07
C PRO A 174 -4.83 -9.30 10.20
N GLY A 175 -3.59 -8.90 9.93
CA GLY A 175 -2.35 -9.69 10.06
C GLY A 175 -1.58 -9.77 8.74
N MET A 176 -0.37 -10.33 8.80
CA MET A 176 0.54 -10.47 7.65
C MET A 176 1.34 -11.78 7.73
N ASP A 177 1.64 -12.39 6.59
CA ASP A 177 2.58 -13.52 6.53
C ASP A 177 3.92 -12.99 6.01
N MET A 178 4.96 -13.03 6.84
CA MET A 178 6.27 -12.46 6.52
C MET A 178 7.35 -13.54 6.56
N VAL A 179 8.17 -13.59 5.52
CA VAL A 179 9.32 -14.51 5.44
C VAL A 179 10.59 -13.70 5.27
N PHE A 180 11.56 -13.88 6.17
CA PHE A 180 12.90 -13.35 5.99
C PHE A 180 13.76 -14.35 5.22
N VAL A 181 14.47 -13.85 4.20
CA VAL A 181 15.39 -14.61 3.35
C VAL A 181 16.79 -14.07 3.59
N LEU A 182 17.57 -14.78 4.41
CA LEU A 182 18.84 -14.31 4.95
C LEU A 182 20.01 -14.89 4.17
N ASP A 183 20.85 -14.02 3.64
CA ASP A 183 22.10 -14.39 2.99
C ASP A 183 23.13 -14.86 4.02
N GLY A 184 23.40 -16.16 4.02
CA GLY A 184 24.41 -16.84 4.82
C GLY A 184 25.68 -17.16 4.04
N SER A 185 25.91 -16.50 2.90
CA SER A 185 27.08 -16.73 2.05
C SER A 185 28.38 -16.23 2.68
N GLY A 186 29.51 -16.67 2.11
CA GLY A 186 30.85 -16.33 2.60
C GLY A 186 31.22 -14.84 2.46
N SER A 187 30.60 -14.10 1.55
CA SER A 187 30.87 -12.68 1.30
C SER A 187 30.30 -11.78 2.39
N VAL A 188 29.17 -12.17 2.98
CA VAL A 188 28.58 -11.51 4.15
C VAL A 188 29.55 -11.55 5.34
N GLY A 189 30.07 -12.73 5.67
CA GLY A 189 30.97 -12.94 6.81
C GLY A 189 30.25 -12.99 8.17
N ALA A 190 30.87 -13.66 9.15
CA ALA A 190 30.23 -13.99 10.43
C ALA A 190 29.80 -12.76 11.25
N ASP A 191 30.65 -11.73 11.35
CA ASP A 191 30.35 -10.52 12.14
C ASP A 191 29.15 -9.75 11.55
N ASN A 192 29.08 -9.64 10.22
CA ASN A 192 27.93 -9.01 9.56
C ASN A 192 26.68 -9.86 9.71
N PHE A 193 26.79 -11.20 9.65
CA PHE A 193 25.65 -12.09 9.84
C PHE A 193 25.04 -11.99 11.25
N GLU A 194 25.85 -11.83 12.30
CA GLU A 194 25.33 -11.51 13.63
C GLU A 194 24.52 -10.20 13.61
N THR A 195 25.02 -9.21 12.88
CA THR A 195 24.33 -7.93 12.78
C THR A 195 23.04 -8.02 11.95
N VAL A 196 22.99 -8.90 10.94
CA VAL A 196 21.75 -9.26 10.23
C VAL A 196 20.73 -9.85 11.18
N LYS A 197 21.12 -10.78 12.06
CA LYS A 197 20.21 -11.36 13.06
C LYS A 197 19.65 -10.29 13.99
N ASP A 198 20.49 -9.39 14.50
CA ASP A 198 20.07 -8.29 15.36
C ASP A 198 19.08 -7.35 14.65
N PHE A 199 19.35 -7.02 13.38
CA PHE A 199 18.44 -6.25 12.53
C PHE A 199 17.08 -6.93 12.38
N VAL A 200 17.04 -8.22 12.04
CA VAL A 200 15.79 -8.96 11.88
C VAL A 200 15.03 -9.03 13.21
N VAL A 201 15.72 -9.24 14.33
CA VAL A 201 15.12 -9.20 15.68
C VAL A 201 14.48 -7.85 15.98
N SER A 202 15.13 -6.74 15.59
CA SER A 202 14.56 -5.39 15.77
C SER A 202 13.33 -5.14 14.89
N VAL A 203 13.30 -5.65 13.65
CA VAL A 203 12.13 -5.55 12.77
C VAL A 203 10.97 -6.36 13.35
N VAL A 204 11.23 -7.57 13.83
CA VAL A 204 10.21 -8.41 14.48
C VAL A 204 9.62 -7.74 15.72
N ASP A 205 10.36 -6.86 16.40
CA ASP A 205 9.87 -6.18 17.58
C ASP A 205 8.74 -5.17 17.30
N GLY A 206 8.65 -4.59 16.11
CA GLY A 206 7.52 -3.70 15.77
C GLY A 206 6.21 -4.40 15.46
N PHE A 207 6.20 -5.74 15.34
CA PHE A 207 4.99 -6.47 14.97
C PHE A 207 4.36 -7.21 16.15
N GLU A 208 3.02 -7.24 16.15
CA GLU A 208 2.24 -8.15 16.99
C GLU A 208 2.30 -9.57 16.39
N ILE A 209 3.13 -10.43 16.98
CA ILE A 209 3.31 -11.80 16.52
C ILE A 209 2.22 -12.71 17.10
N GLY A 210 1.56 -13.47 16.23
CA GLY A 210 0.56 -14.44 16.64
C GLY A 210 -0.13 -15.14 15.47
N GLN A 211 -0.81 -16.26 15.76
CA GLN A 211 -1.44 -17.09 14.71
C GLN A 211 -2.52 -16.36 13.90
N SER A 212 -3.21 -15.39 14.49
CA SER A 212 -4.21 -14.54 13.82
C SER A 212 -3.70 -13.12 13.56
N ARG A 213 -2.38 -12.89 13.66
CA ARG A 213 -1.72 -11.59 13.53
C ARG A 213 -0.59 -11.70 12.50
N THR A 214 0.60 -11.22 12.83
CA THR A 214 1.80 -11.42 12.00
C THR A 214 2.38 -12.81 12.26
N ARG A 215 2.59 -13.58 11.19
CA ARG A 215 3.29 -14.87 11.18
C ARG A 215 4.67 -14.67 10.56
N ILE A 216 5.70 -15.22 11.19
CA ILE A 216 7.10 -15.05 10.75
C ILE A 216 7.67 -16.42 10.39
N GLY A 217 8.26 -16.52 9.20
CA GLY A 217 9.11 -17.62 8.77
C GLY A 217 10.51 -17.09 8.44
N VAL A 218 11.52 -17.94 8.54
CA VAL A 218 12.90 -17.58 8.21
C VAL A 218 13.55 -18.69 7.40
N VAL A 219 14.17 -18.29 6.31
CA VAL A 219 15.05 -19.13 5.50
C VAL A 219 16.42 -18.47 5.42
N GLN A 220 17.46 -19.29 5.51
CA GLN A 220 18.83 -18.88 5.26
C GLN A 220 19.29 -19.53 3.95
N TYR A 221 20.17 -18.88 3.19
CA TYR A 221 20.72 -19.49 1.99
C TYR A 221 22.23 -19.24 1.84
N SER A 222 22.91 -20.22 1.25
CA SER A 222 24.27 -20.05 0.72
C SER A 222 24.40 -20.89 -0.55
N ASP A 223 25.15 -22.00 -0.52
CA ASP A 223 25.18 -23.04 -1.57
C ASP A 223 23.84 -23.78 -1.70
N GLU A 224 23.10 -23.89 -0.59
CA GLU A 224 21.78 -24.50 -0.49
C GLU A 224 20.84 -23.58 0.29
N VAL A 225 19.53 -23.78 0.16
CA VAL A 225 18.51 -23.07 0.95
C VAL A 225 18.17 -23.91 2.17
N GLN A 226 18.35 -23.34 3.36
CA GLN A 226 18.02 -23.95 4.64
C GLN A 226 16.78 -23.27 5.22
N ASN A 227 15.75 -24.06 5.52
CA ASN A 227 14.62 -23.60 6.29
C ASN A 227 14.98 -23.55 7.77
N GLU A 228 15.00 -22.37 8.37
CA GLU A 228 15.25 -22.22 9.81
C GLU A 228 13.96 -22.50 10.59
N PHE A 229 12.84 -21.91 10.17
CA PHE A 229 11.50 -22.23 10.69
C PHE A 229 10.37 -21.70 9.81
N ASN A 230 9.22 -22.36 9.90
CA ASN A 230 8.00 -22.04 9.13
C ASN A 230 7.10 -20.98 9.82
N LEU A 231 6.16 -20.40 9.07
CA LEU A 231 5.28 -19.29 9.50
C LEU A 231 4.49 -19.55 10.79
N THR A 232 4.18 -20.82 11.09
CA THR A 232 3.37 -21.20 12.26
C THR A 232 4.17 -21.90 13.36
N GLU A 233 5.50 -21.98 13.24
CA GLU A 233 6.33 -22.72 14.18
C GLU A 233 6.37 -22.05 15.57
N TYR A 234 6.46 -20.73 15.60
CA TYR A 234 6.45 -19.94 16.83
C TYR A 234 5.22 -19.05 16.91
N GLY A 235 4.53 -19.09 18.05
CA GLY A 235 3.26 -18.38 18.26
C GLY A 235 3.37 -17.05 19.00
N ASN A 236 4.58 -16.65 19.41
CA ASN A 236 4.82 -15.41 20.14
C ASN A 236 6.17 -14.80 19.76
N LYS A 237 6.28 -13.49 20.00
CA LYS A 237 7.44 -12.67 19.62
C LYS A 237 8.76 -13.16 20.25
N ALA A 238 8.76 -13.48 21.55
CA ALA A 238 9.97 -13.85 22.27
C ALA A 238 10.61 -15.13 21.71
N ASP A 239 9.79 -16.12 21.37
CA ASP A 239 10.26 -17.37 20.78
C ASP A 239 10.81 -17.16 19.36
N VAL A 240 10.15 -16.33 18.54
CA VAL A 240 10.64 -15.95 17.20
C VAL A 240 12.01 -15.26 17.30
N GLN A 241 12.14 -14.26 18.17
CA GLN A 241 13.39 -13.53 18.36
C GLN A 241 14.51 -14.46 18.85
N SER A 242 14.21 -15.36 19.80
CA SER A 242 15.17 -16.34 20.28
C SER A 242 15.59 -17.33 19.19
N ALA A 243 14.67 -17.78 18.35
CA ALA A 243 14.97 -18.66 17.22
C ALA A 243 15.91 -17.97 16.22
N ILE A 244 15.63 -16.71 15.89
CA ILE A 244 16.46 -15.90 14.97
C ILE A 244 17.88 -15.72 15.52
N SER A 245 18.03 -15.30 16.78
CA SER A 245 19.35 -15.10 17.39
C SER A 245 20.21 -16.37 17.41
N ASN A 246 19.57 -17.55 17.42
CA ASN A 246 20.24 -18.86 17.46
C ASN A 246 20.56 -19.45 16.07
N ILE A 247 20.19 -18.77 14.97
CA ILE A 247 20.52 -19.22 13.62
C ILE A 247 22.05 -19.30 13.47
N THR A 248 22.51 -20.44 12.95
CA THR A 248 23.92 -20.71 12.70
C THR A 248 24.30 -20.28 11.28
N TYR A 249 25.34 -19.47 11.16
CA TYR A 249 25.88 -18.99 9.89
C TYR A 249 26.43 -20.14 9.03
N LEU A 250 25.99 -20.25 7.78
CA LEU A 250 26.35 -21.35 6.87
C LEU A 250 27.76 -21.22 6.27
N GLN A 251 28.04 -20.11 5.57
CA GLN A 251 29.12 -19.94 4.57
C GLN A 251 28.82 -20.66 3.24
N GLY A 252 29.44 -20.19 2.16
CA GLY A 252 29.26 -20.74 0.82
C GLY A 252 29.13 -19.67 -0.25
N ARG A 253 28.55 -20.03 -1.39
CA ARG A 253 28.16 -19.09 -2.46
C ARG A 253 26.82 -18.43 -2.15
N THR A 254 26.33 -17.61 -3.08
CA THR A 254 25.16 -16.74 -2.90
C THR A 254 24.08 -17.10 -3.91
N TYR A 255 23.35 -18.21 -3.72
CA TYR A 255 22.29 -18.64 -4.66
C TYR A 255 20.93 -17.97 -4.36
N THR A 256 20.87 -16.65 -4.52
CA THR A 256 19.70 -15.80 -4.23
C THR A 256 18.48 -16.18 -5.07
N GLY A 257 18.67 -16.55 -6.33
CA GLY A 257 17.57 -17.00 -7.21
C GLY A 257 16.90 -18.28 -6.71
N ALA A 258 17.67 -19.22 -6.17
CA ALA A 258 17.14 -20.41 -5.53
C ALA A 258 16.37 -20.09 -4.24
N ALA A 259 16.88 -19.15 -3.44
CA ALA A 259 16.22 -18.70 -2.21
C ALA A 259 14.86 -18.04 -2.49
N LEU A 260 14.79 -17.19 -3.53
CA LEU A 260 13.53 -16.58 -3.98
C LEU A 260 12.48 -17.63 -4.39
N ARG A 261 12.88 -18.65 -5.17
CA ARG A 261 11.96 -19.74 -5.54
C ARG A 261 11.48 -20.50 -4.31
N TYR A 262 12.38 -20.81 -3.37
CA TYR A 262 12.03 -21.53 -2.15
C TYR A 262 11.03 -20.72 -1.30
N MET A 263 11.26 -19.42 -1.14
CA MET A 263 10.34 -18.53 -0.44
C MET A 263 8.94 -18.58 -1.07
N THR A 264 8.85 -18.43 -2.39
CA THR A 264 7.57 -18.41 -3.13
C THR A 264 6.85 -19.76 -3.07
N ASP A 265 7.55 -20.85 -3.39
CA ASP A 265 6.94 -22.16 -3.60
C ASP A 265 6.74 -22.95 -2.30
N VAL A 266 7.61 -22.72 -1.31
CA VAL A 266 7.64 -23.51 -0.07
C VAL A 266 7.25 -22.65 1.12
N SER A 267 7.95 -21.56 1.41
CA SER A 267 7.70 -20.78 2.63
C SER A 267 6.31 -20.11 2.65
N PHE A 268 5.79 -19.74 1.48
CA PHE A 268 4.44 -19.17 1.33
C PHE A 268 3.35 -20.19 0.94
N SER A 269 3.62 -21.49 1.13
CA SER A 269 2.63 -22.57 0.99
C SER A 269 1.70 -22.65 2.22
N GLU A 270 0.49 -23.17 2.02
CA GLU A 270 -0.43 -23.42 3.15
C GLU A 270 0.14 -24.47 4.11
N GLU A 271 0.92 -25.43 3.62
CA GLU A 271 1.62 -26.44 4.41
C GLU A 271 2.69 -25.83 5.32
N ALA A 272 3.39 -24.79 4.86
CA ALA A 272 4.33 -24.01 5.68
C ALA A 272 3.63 -22.98 6.58
N GLY A 273 2.29 -22.91 6.54
CA GLY A 273 1.49 -22.08 7.43
C GLY A 273 1.12 -20.70 6.88
N ALA A 274 1.28 -20.47 5.58
CA ALA A 274 0.70 -19.28 4.94
C ALA A 274 -0.83 -19.34 4.95
N ARG A 275 -1.47 -18.17 5.05
CA ARG A 275 -2.93 -18.08 5.02
C ARG A 275 -3.44 -18.23 3.59
N PRO A 276 -4.61 -18.89 3.44
CA PRO A 276 -5.16 -19.17 2.13
C PRO A 276 -5.60 -17.88 1.43
N PRO A 277 -5.61 -17.85 0.08
CA PRO A 277 -5.90 -16.64 -0.69
C PRO A 277 -7.22 -15.95 -0.34
N TYR A 278 -8.27 -16.72 0.01
CA TYR A 278 -9.58 -16.14 0.35
C TYR A 278 -9.56 -15.25 1.60
N GLN A 279 -8.53 -15.29 2.45
CA GLN A 279 -8.39 -14.35 3.57
C GLN A 279 -7.77 -13.02 3.14
N ALA A 280 -7.16 -12.96 1.96
CA ALA A 280 -6.45 -11.80 1.41
C ALA A 280 -5.51 -11.14 2.44
N ILE A 281 -4.62 -11.96 3.00
CA ILE A 281 -3.54 -11.51 3.88
C ILE A 281 -2.30 -11.23 3.04
N PRO A 282 -1.62 -10.09 3.27
CA PRO A 282 -0.40 -9.76 2.54
C PRO A 282 0.70 -10.78 2.83
N LYS A 283 1.38 -11.21 1.76
CA LYS A 283 2.60 -12.03 1.80
C LYS A 283 3.80 -11.12 1.56
N VAL A 284 4.71 -11.06 2.52
CA VAL A 284 5.86 -10.15 2.48
C VAL A 284 7.16 -10.93 2.60
N GLY A 285 7.99 -10.86 1.55
CA GLY A 285 9.35 -11.37 1.56
C GLY A 285 10.34 -10.27 1.90
N ILE A 286 11.23 -10.48 2.86
CA ILE A 286 12.33 -9.55 3.17
C ILE A 286 13.64 -10.26 2.87
N VAL A 287 14.28 -9.89 1.75
CA VAL A 287 15.55 -10.43 1.31
C VAL A 287 16.67 -9.55 1.84
N VAL A 288 17.58 -10.15 2.60
CA VAL A 288 18.73 -9.46 3.18
C VAL A 288 20.00 -10.05 2.57
N THR A 289 20.76 -9.27 1.83
CA THR A 289 21.91 -9.75 1.03
C THR A 289 22.96 -8.66 0.80
N ASP A 290 24.17 -9.06 0.42
CA ASP A 290 25.21 -8.17 -0.12
C ASP A 290 25.19 -8.13 -1.66
N GLY A 291 24.14 -8.65 -2.31
CA GLY A 291 23.77 -8.32 -3.70
C GLY A 291 24.69 -8.84 -4.81
N GLU A 292 25.57 -9.79 -4.55
CA GLU A 292 26.38 -10.47 -5.59
C GLU A 292 25.92 -11.93 -5.80
N ALA A 293 24.71 -12.14 -6.34
CA ALA A 293 24.19 -13.48 -6.59
C ALA A 293 25.06 -14.28 -7.57
N THR A 294 25.17 -15.59 -7.30
CA THR A 294 25.84 -16.55 -8.16
C THR A 294 24.93 -17.07 -9.28
N ASP A 295 23.61 -16.93 -9.12
CA ASP A 295 22.59 -17.38 -10.07
C ASP A 295 21.69 -16.23 -10.56
N ASN A 296 20.76 -16.54 -11.46
CA ASN A 296 19.84 -15.53 -11.99
C ASN A 296 18.72 -15.22 -10.99
N VAL A 297 18.62 -13.96 -10.57
CA VAL A 297 17.58 -13.48 -9.65
C VAL A 297 16.31 -13.00 -10.34
N GLN A 298 16.41 -12.47 -11.56
CA GLN A 298 15.29 -11.80 -12.24
C GLN A 298 14.08 -12.73 -12.45
N GLY A 299 14.29 -13.93 -12.98
CA GLY A 299 13.18 -14.87 -13.22
C GLY A 299 12.47 -15.27 -11.93
N PRO A 300 13.19 -15.75 -10.90
CA PRO A 300 12.63 -16.03 -9.58
C PRO A 300 11.90 -14.85 -8.93
N ALA A 301 12.47 -13.64 -8.98
CA ALA A 301 11.85 -12.44 -8.42
C ALA A 301 10.53 -12.13 -9.12
N SER A 302 10.50 -12.14 -10.46
CA SER A 302 9.25 -11.96 -11.21
C SER A 302 8.20 -13.01 -10.87
N SER A 303 8.59 -14.29 -10.71
CA SER A 303 7.66 -15.33 -10.27
C SER A 303 7.13 -15.10 -8.85
N ALA A 304 7.95 -14.58 -7.93
CA ALA A 304 7.48 -14.20 -6.60
C ALA A 304 6.44 -13.06 -6.66
N HIS A 305 6.70 -12.03 -7.47
CA HIS A 305 5.78 -10.90 -7.66
C HIS A 305 4.47 -11.35 -8.33
N GLU A 306 4.54 -12.22 -9.34
CA GLU A 306 3.36 -12.82 -9.99
C GLU A 306 2.54 -13.72 -9.05
N ALA A 307 3.19 -14.31 -8.04
CA ALA A 307 2.52 -15.07 -6.99
C ALA A 307 1.90 -14.18 -5.88
N GLY A 308 1.95 -12.85 -6.04
CA GLY A 308 1.40 -11.88 -5.09
C GLY A 308 2.26 -11.69 -3.84
N VAL A 309 3.56 -12.00 -3.90
CA VAL A 309 4.50 -11.72 -2.81
C VAL A 309 5.10 -10.33 -3.00
N ASN A 310 4.93 -9.46 -2.01
CA ASN A 310 5.60 -8.16 -1.95
C ASN A 310 7.02 -8.36 -1.39
N VAL A 311 8.04 -8.15 -2.22
CA VAL A 311 9.44 -8.42 -1.88
C VAL A 311 10.17 -7.11 -1.59
N PHE A 312 10.76 -7.04 -0.40
CA PHE A 312 11.69 -5.98 0.00
C PHE A 312 13.11 -6.50 -0.10
N ALA A 313 14.01 -5.73 -0.69
CA ALA A 313 15.43 -6.06 -0.81
C ALA A 313 16.28 -5.11 0.05
N ILE A 314 17.07 -5.67 0.95
CA ILE A 314 17.92 -4.94 1.88
C ILE A 314 19.36 -5.30 1.58
N GLY A 315 20.09 -4.32 1.05
CA GLY A 315 21.52 -4.39 0.77
C GLY A 315 22.35 -4.11 2.01
N ILE A 316 23.29 -4.98 2.36
CA ILE A 316 24.19 -4.79 3.50
C ILE A 316 25.63 -4.81 3.02
N GLY A 317 26.40 -3.79 3.38
CA GLY A 317 27.82 -3.72 3.04
C GLY A 317 28.06 -3.42 1.56
N GLY A 318 28.85 -4.22 0.86
CA GLY A 318 29.26 -4.00 -0.54
C GLY A 318 28.21 -4.37 -1.59
N TYR A 319 26.96 -3.96 -1.39
CA TYR A 319 25.81 -4.40 -2.19
C TYR A 319 25.79 -3.93 -3.65
N ASP A 320 25.27 -4.75 -4.57
CA ASP A 320 24.87 -4.30 -5.91
C ASP A 320 23.42 -3.81 -5.93
N VAL A 321 23.24 -2.49 -5.95
CA VAL A 321 21.93 -1.85 -6.02
C VAL A 321 21.10 -2.31 -7.22
N ARG A 322 21.72 -2.69 -8.34
CA ARG A 322 21.00 -3.17 -9.53
C ARG A 322 20.39 -4.54 -9.30
N GLU A 323 21.06 -5.38 -8.52
CA GLU A 323 20.53 -6.70 -8.15
C GLU A 323 19.38 -6.54 -7.15
N LEU A 324 19.52 -5.68 -6.14
CA LEU A 324 18.43 -5.38 -5.20
C LEU A 324 17.15 -4.92 -5.90
N ARG A 325 17.28 -4.04 -6.91
CA ARG A 325 16.15 -3.59 -7.74
C ARG A 325 15.53 -4.69 -8.61
N GLN A 326 16.29 -5.72 -8.98
CA GLN A 326 15.72 -6.88 -9.67
C GLN A 326 14.95 -7.81 -8.73
N ILE A 327 15.32 -7.81 -7.45
CA ILE A 327 14.72 -8.66 -6.41
C ILE A 327 13.42 -8.01 -5.88
N ALA A 328 13.48 -6.72 -5.59
CA ALA A 328 12.40 -5.97 -4.97
C ALA A 328 11.15 -5.84 -5.86
N THR A 329 9.98 -5.75 -5.24
CA THR A 329 8.75 -5.37 -5.92
C THR A 329 8.75 -3.88 -6.25
N ASP A 330 8.20 -3.49 -7.39
CA ASP A 330 8.10 -2.07 -7.74
C ASP A 330 7.18 -1.30 -6.77
N PRO A 331 7.47 -0.01 -6.48
CA PRO A 331 8.62 0.75 -6.93
C PRO A 331 9.86 0.56 -6.04
N ASP A 332 11.05 0.63 -6.65
CA ASP A 332 12.34 0.57 -5.96
C ASP A 332 12.44 1.51 -4.75
N ALA A 333 11.94 2.74 -4.88
CA ALA A 333 11.98 3.76 -3.82
C ALA A 333 11.30 3.30 -2.51
N THR A 334 10.36 2.35 -2.60
CA THR A 334 9.67 1.81 -1.42
C THR A 334 10.16 0.43 -0.99
N HIS A 335 10.78 -0.34 -1.88
CA HIS A 335 11.10 -1.74 -1.60
C HIS A 335 12.60 -2.06 -1.59
N VAL A 336 13.46 -1.11 -1.96
CA VAL A 336 14.91 -1.25 -1.89
C VAL A 336 15.44 -0.40 -0.74
N PHE A 337 16.20 -1.03 0.14
CA PHE A 337 16.91 -0.37 1.22
C PHE A 337 18.40 -0.70 1.14
N ALA A 338 19.23 0.31 1.37
CA ALA A 338 20.68 0.20 1.31
C ALA A 338 21.26 0.57 2.67
N VAL A 339 22.10 -0.31 3.21
CA VAL A 339 22.65 -0.19 4.57
C VAL A 339 24.17 -0.22 4.50
N ASP A 340 24.78 0.96 4.54
CA ASP A 340 26.25 1.08 4.59
C ASP A 340 26.77 0.75 6.01
N ASN A 341 25.96 1.00 7.04
CA ASN A 341 26.19 0.54 8.42
C ASN A 341 24.87 0.30 9.16
N PHE A 342 24.87 -0.64 10.11
CA PHE A 342 23.68 -0.98 10.90
C PHE A 342 23.28 0.08 11.94
N ALA A 343 23.92 1.25 11.96
CA ALA A 343 23.45 2.36 12.81
C ALA A 343 22.18 3.03 12.23
N ALA A 344 21.81 2.72 10.98
CA ALA A 344 20.55 3.14 10.36
C ALA A 344 19.40 2.12 10.54
N THR A 345 19.58 1.10 11.38
CA THR A 345 18.62 0.01 11.58
C THR A 345 17.24 0.50 12.03
N ASP A 346 17.18 1.48 12.93
CA ASP A 346 15.90 2.01 13.44
C ASP A 346 15.06 2.65 12.32
N TYR A 347 15.70 3.40 11.42
CA TYR A 347 14.99 4.00 10.28
C TYR A 347 14.42 2.94 9.33
N ILE A 348 15.23 1.93 9.00
CA ILE A 348 14.83 0.87 8.06
C ILE A 348 13.75 0.01 8.70
N LYS A 349 13.88 -0.27 10.00
CA LYS A 349 12.85 -0.90 10.80
C LYS A 349 11.53 -0.13 10.69
N ASP A 350 11.52 1.16 11.01
CA ASP A 350 10.29 1.96 10.99
C ASP A 350 9.72 2.11 9.57
N ALA A 351 10.59 2.21 8.57
CA ALA A 351 10.20 2.25 7.16
C ALA A 351 9.59 0.92 6.72
N LEU A 352 10.19 -0.22 7.07
CA LEU A 352 9.67 -1.55 6.78
C LEU A 352 8.35 -1.78 7.52
N GLU A 353 8.27 -1.47 8.81
CA GLU A 353 7.04 -1.56 9.59
C GLU A 353 5.94 -0.72 8.93
N GLY A 354 6.20 0.55 8.66
CA GLY A 354 5.23 1.45 8.05
C GLY A 354 4.80 1.05 6.63
N ARG A 355 5.70 0.48 5.83
CA ARG A 355 5.43 0.05 4.44
C ARG A 355 4.73 -1.30 4.40
N THR A 356 5.29 -2.32 5.06
CA THR A 356 4.72 -3.69 5.14
C THR A 356 3.30 -3.70 5.69
N CYS A 357 3.00 -2.87 6.70
CA CYS A 357 1.65 -2.71 7.25
C CYS A 357 0.62 -2.14 6.28
N LYS A 358 1.07 -1.55 5.19
CA LYS A 358 0.25 -0.97 4.14
C LYS A 358 0.31 -1.82 2.87
N GLU A 359 1.05 -2.92 2.84
CA GLU A 359 1.14 -3.72 1.62
C GLU A 359 -0.21 -4.34 1.26
N PRO A 360 -0.71 -4.12 0.03
CA PRO A 360 -1.95 -4.73 -0.40
C PRO A 360 -1.76 -6.23 -0.60
N ALA A 361 -2.78 -7.01 -0.22
CA ALA A 361 -2.87 -8.40 -0.65
C ALA A 361 -3.40 -8.44 -2.09
N GLU A 362 -2.66 -9.06 -2.99
CA GLU A 362 -3.12 -9.27 -4.37
C GLU A 362 -4.28 -10.28 -4.39
N VAL A 363 -5.38 -9.91 -5.05
CA VAL A 363 -6.59 -10.74 -5.16
C VAL A 363 -6.88 -11.00 -6.63
N ALA A 364 -6.93 -12.27 -7.01
CA ALA A 364 -7.33 -12.68 -8.35
C ALA A 364 -8.79 -12.32 -8.63
N VAL A 365 -9.07 -11.85 -9.86
CA VAL A 365 -10.45 -11.58 -10.29
C VAL A 365 -11.29 -12.86 -10.24
N GLY A 366 -12.50 -12.78 -9.68
CA GLY A 366 -13.38 -13.94 -9.43
C GLY A 366 -13.10 -14.67 -8.11
N GLN A 367 -12.03 -14.35 -7.40
CA GLN A 367 -11.79 -14.87 -6.05
C GLN A 367 -12.74 -14.20 -5.05
N THR A 368 -13.34 -14.98 -4.17
CA THR A 368 -14.09 -14.45 -3.03
C THR A 368 -13.14 -14.25 -1.85
N VAL A 369 -13.07 -13.00 -1.35
CA VAL A 369 -12.37 -12.62 -0.13
C VAL A 369 -13.35 -12.63 1.03
N GLN A 370 -12.96 -13.25 2.14
CA GLN A 370 -13.72 -13.28 3.39
C GLN A 370 -12.95 -12.50 4.45
N GLY A 371 -13.52 -11.39 4.90
CA GLY A 371 -12.89 -10.53 5.91
C GLY A 371 -13.59 -10.57 7.26
N ASP A 372 -12.80 -10.38 8.32
CA ASP A 372 -13.23 -10.05 9.67
C ASP A 372 -12.36 -8.87 10.17
N LEU A 373 -13.00 -7.70 10.34
CA LEU A 373 -12.32 -6.44 10.64
C LEU A 373 -12.90 -5.81 11.92
N PRO A 374 -12.10 -5.67 12.97
CA PRO A 374 -12.42 -4.79 14.09
C PRO A 374 -12.58 -3.32 13.67
N GLN A 375 -13.20 -2.52 14.54
CA GLN A 375 -13.36 -1.08 14.31
C GLN A 375 -12.01 -0.39 14.07
N GLY A 376 -11.92 0.43 13.01
CA GLY A 376 -10.74 1.22 12.66
C GLY A 376 -9.58 0.42 12.08
N THR A 377 -9.77 -0.88 11.82
CA THR A 377 -8.77 -1.69 11.10
C THR A 377 -8.95 -1.56 9.59
N LEU A 378 -7.84 -1.56 8.86
CA LEU A 378 -7.79 -1.44 7.41
C LEU A 378 -7.25 -2.73 6.80
N GLN A 379 -7.91 -3.21 5.76
CA GLN A 379 -7.39 -4.26 4.89
C GLN A 379 -7.16 -3.69 3.48
N PHE A 380 -5.91 -3.70 3.04
CA PHE A 380 -5.50 -3.24 1.71
C PHE A 380 -5.51 -4.41 0.73
N LEU A 381 -6.05 -4.17 -0.46
CA LEU A 381 -6.17 -5.17 -1.52
C LEU A 381 -5.70 -4.57 -2.84
N SER A 382 -5.15 -5.38 -3.74
CA SER A 382 -4.91 -5.00 -5.13
C SER A 382 -5.52 -6.00 -6.09
N PHE A 383 -5.90 -5.51 -7.27
CA PHE A 383 -6.54 -6.29 -8.32
C PHE A 383 -5.91 -5.93 -9.66
N ARG A 384 -5.46 -6.91 -10.44
CA ARG A 384 -5.10 -6.69 -11.85
C ARG A 384 -6.37 -6.73 -12.70
N VAL A 385 -6.74 -5.59 -13.28
CA VAL A 385 -8.02 -5.43 -13.99
C VAL A 385 -7.83 -5.04 -15.45
N LYS A 386 -8.66 -5.61 -16.33
CA LYS A 386 -8.71 -5.26 -17.76
C LYS A 386 -9.66 -4.10 -17.98
N ILE A 387 -9.11 -2.97 -18.42
CA ILE A 387 -9.87 -1.72 -18.54
C ILE A 387 -11.06 -1.85 -19.50
N ARG A 388 -10.94 -2.61 -20.59
CA ARG A 388 -11.97 -2.64 -21.64
C ARG A 388 -13.31 -3.21 -21.20
N ARG A 389 -13.30 -4.08 -20.20
CA ARG A 389 -14.51 -4.75 -19.71
C ARG A 389 -15.16 -3.96 -18.57
N GLY A 390 -14.38 -3.17 -17.83
CA GLY A 390 -14.84 -2.60 -16.58
C GLY A 390 -14.85 -3.68 -15.49
N MET A 391 -15.26 -3.30 -14.29
CA MET A 391 -15.13 -4.17 -13.12
C MET A 391 -16.36 -4.05 -12.23
N THR A 392 -16.92 -5.18 -11.82
CA THR A 392 -17.96 -5.25 -10.79
C THR A 392 -17.35 -5.70 -9.46
N PHE A 393 -17.64 -4.95 -8.39
CA PHE A 393 -17.39 -5.34 -7.00
C PHE A 393 -18.71 -5.74 -6.33
N LYS A 394 -18.76 -6.94 -5.76
CA LYS A 394 -19.92 -7.45 -5.02
C LYS A 394 -19.54 -7.60 -3.56
N LEU A 395 -19.97 -6.64 -2.74
CA LEU A 395 -19.72 -6.63 -1.31
C LEU A 395 -20.96 -7.09 -0.55
N LYS A 396 -20.83 -8.18 0.18
CA LYS A 396 -21.89 -8.76 1.01
C LYS A 396 -21.50 -8.69 2.48
N MET A 397 -22.24 -7.88 3.25
CA MET A 397 -22.07 -7.79 4.69
C MET A 397 -22.78 -8.95 5.39
N ARG A 398 -22.05 -9.64 6.29
CA ARG A 398 -22.62 -10.59 7.25
C ARG A 398 -22.90 -9.90 8.60
N VAL A 399 -21.98 -9.04 9.05
CA VAL A 399 -22.06 -8.31 10.32
C VAL A 399 -21.47 -6.91 10.12
N GLY A 400 -22.05 -5.90 10.76
CA GLY A 400 -21.50 -4.54 10.79
C GLY A 400 -21.54 -3.80 9.46
N SER A 401 -20.64 -2.83 9.33
CA SER A 401 -20.55 -1.90 8.20
C SER A 401 -19.08 -1.60 7.89
N VAL A 402 -18.78 -1.28 6.63
CA VAL A 402 -17.43 -0.93 6.20
C VAL A 402 -17.44 0.31 5.33
N ASN A 403 -16.34 1.08 5.37
CA ASN A 403 -15.99 1.95 4.26
C ASN A 403 -15.13 1.14 3.28
N PHE A 404 -15.37 1.34 1.99
CA PHE A 404 -14.64 0.72 0.91
C PHE A 404 -14.13 1.82 -0.01
N PHE A 405 -12.82 1.97 -0.07
CA PHE A 405 -12.11 2.97 -0.85
C PHE A 405 -11.43 2.30 -2.02
N LEU A 406 -11.45 2.92 -3.20
CA LEU A 406 -10.80 2.43 -4.41
C LEU A 406 -9.93 3.52 -5.02
N SER A 407 -8.78 3.14 -5.56
CA SER A 407 -7.97 4.02 -6.39
C SER A 407 -7.14 3.26 -7.41
N ILE A 408 -6.96 3.83 -8.60
CA ILE A 408 -6.04 3.33 -9.64
C ILE A 408 -4.64 3.97 -9.55
N ARG A 409 -4.47 4.95 -8.67
CA ARG A 409 -3.22 5.72 -8.52
C ARG A 409 -2.60 5.56 -7.14
N ILE A 410 -3.43 5.42 -6.13
CA ILE A 410 -3.01 5.38 -4.73
C ILE A 410 -3.01 3.94 -4.29
N ARG A 411 -1.82 3.40 -3.98
CA ARG A 411 -1.62 2.04 -3.51
C ARG A 411 -2.38 1.74 -2.20
N ASN A 412 -2.59 2.79 -1.39
CA ASN A 412 -3.22 2.75 -0.08
C ASN A 412 -4.35 3.77 0.02
N PRO A 413 -5.47 3.58 -0.69
CA PRO A 413 -6.57 4.52 -0.62
C PRO A 413 -7.14 4.56 0.81
N ASN A 414 -7.64 5.71 1.23
CA ASN A 414 -8.13 5.92 2.59
C ASN A 414 -9.27 6.94 2.61
N SER A 415 -9.67 7.41 3.80
CA SER A 415 -10.77 8.35 3.95
C SER A 415 -10.53 9.74 3.33
N ALA A 416 -9.26 10.10 3.13
CA ALA A 416 -8.80 11.39 2.60
C ALA A 416 -8.48 11.37 1.10
N LEU A 417 -8.07 10.20 0.58
CA LEU A 417 -7.59 10.07 -0.79
C LEU A 417 -8.04 8.76 -1.42
N TYR A 418 -8.96 8.89 -2.38
CA TYR A 418 -9.57 7.81 -3.13
C TYR A 418 -10.07 8.33 -4.47
N ASP A 419 -10.22 7.44 -5.45
CA ASP A 419 -10.95 7.74 -6.69
C ASP A 419 -12.44 7.40 -6.53
N PHE A 420 -12.78 6.37 -5.74
CA PHE A 420 -14.15 6.03 -5.38
C PHE A 420 -14.27 5.67 -3.90
N ARG A 421 -15.38 6.07 -3.27
CA ARG A 421 -15.72 5.69 -1.89
C ARG A 421 -17.12 5.14 -1.82
N LEU A 422 -17.24 4.07 -1.06
CA LEU A 422 -18.47 3.34 -0.85
C LEU A 422 -18.62 3.07 0.63
N ARG A 423 -19.83 3.27 1.16
CA ARG A 423 -20.13 2.99 2.56
C ARG A 423 -21.31 2.04 2.63
N THR A 424 -21.09 0.87 3.22
CA THR A 424 -22.21 -0.04 3.50
C THR A 424 -23.06 0.53 4.63
N ARG A 425 -24.37 0.28 4.57
CA ARG A 425 -25.28 0.68 5.63
C ARG A 425 -25.63 -0.55 6.47
N PRO A 426 -25.83 -0.40 7.79
CA PRO A 426 -26.13 -1.54 8.68
C PRO A 426 -27.30 -2.41 8.21
N ASN A 427 -28.28 -1.81 7.53
CA ASN A 427 -29.50 -2.51 7.07
C ASN A 427 -29.43 -3.02 5.62
N LYS A 428 -28.29 -2.88 4.92
CA LYS A 428 -28.12 -3.32 3.54
C LYS A 428 -26.99 -4.36 3.45
N MET A 429 -27.38 -5.63 3.44
CA MET A 429 -26.44 -6.76 3.46
C MET A 429 -25.70 -7.00 2.14
N ARG A 430 -26.06 -6.33 1.05
CA ARG A 430 -25.40 -6.51 -0.26
C ARG A 430 -25.32 -5.21 -1.05
N LEU A 431 -24.17 -4.98 -1.67
CA LEU A 431 -23.85 -3.82 -2.49
C LEU A 431 -23.03 -4.30 -3.70
N ASP A 432 -23.60 -4.18 -4.89
CA ASP A 432 -22.95 -4.53 -6.15
C ASP A 432 -22.69 -3.25 -6.94
N ILE A 433 -21.47 -3.07 -7.44
CA ILE A 433 -21.01 -1.81 -8.02
C ILE A 433 -20.20 -2.09 -9.27
N PHE A 434 -20.66 -1.58 -10.41
CA PHE A 434 -19.97 -1.65 -11.68
C PHE A 434 -19.23 -0.34 -11.96
N ILE A 435 -17.93 -0.42 -12.19
CA ILE A 435 -17.09 0.67 -12.68
C ILE A 435 -16.90 0.47 -14.20
N PRO A 436 -17.49 1.34 -15.04
CA PRO A 436 -17.44 1.15 -16.48
C PRO A 436 -16.05 1.47 -17.06
N PRO A 437 -15.69 0.90 -18.23
CA PRO A 437 -14.43 1.16 -18.91
C PRO A 437 -14.10 2.63 -19.09
N SER A 438 -15.10 3.46 -19.42
CA SER A 438 -14.91 4.90 -19.61
C SER A 438 -14.40 5.58 -18.34
N ARG A 439 -14.91 5.20 -17.17
CA ARG A 439 -14.48 5.75 -15.88
C ARG A 439 -13.07 5.31 -15.52
N LEU A 440 -12.73 4.03 -15.73
CA LEU A 440 -11.35 3.55 -15.52
C LEU A 440 -10.36 4.32 -16.40
N ARG A 441 -10.70 4.54 -17.69
CA ARG A 441 -9.85 5.31 -18.62
C ARG A 441 -9.69 6.78 -18.24
N GLU A 442 -10.72 7.41 -17.69
CA GLU A 442 -10.65 8.82 -17.23
C GLU A 442 -9.62 9.01 -16.13
N LEU A 443 -9.45 8.02 -15.27
CA LEU A 443 -8.52 8.06 -14.13
C LEU A 443 -7.07 7.76 -14.50
N LEU A 444 -6.82 7.21 -15.69
CA LEU A 444 -5.47 6.97 -16.19
C LEU A 444 -4.79 8.30 -16.55
N GLY A 445 -3.49 8.39 -16.26
CA GLY A 445 -2.62 9.47 -16.72
C GLY A 445 -2.69 9.66 -18.24
N ARG A 446 -2.30 10.84 -18.73
CA ARG A 446 -2.36 11.16 -20.19
C ARG A 446 -1.56 10.16 -21.03
N GLU A 447 -0.39 9.73 -20.54
CA GLU A 447 0.48 8.79 -21.23
C GLU A 447 -0.15 7.39 -21.34
N ARG A 448 -0.64 6.83 -20.23
CA ARG A 448 -1.34 5.53 -20.22
C ARG A 448 -2.62 5.55 -21.08
N ARG A 449 -3.35 6.67 -21.12
CA ARG A 449 -4.52 6.82 -22.03
C ARG A 449 -4.16 6.64 -23.50
N GLN A 450 -2.95 7.03 -23.91
CA GLN A 450 -2.49 6.91 -25.28
C GLN A 450 -2.15 5.44 -25.62
N ALA A 451 -1.54 4.70 -24.69
CA ALA A 451 -1.28 3.26 -24.84
C ALA A 451 -2.58 2.43 -24.96
N VAL A 452 -3.60 2.71 -24.14
CA VAL A 452 -4.93 2.06 -24.23
C VAL A 452 -5.60 2.28 -25.59
N SER A 453 -5.34 3.42 -26.24
CA SER A 453 -5.93 3.76 -27.55
C SER A 453 -5.39 2.88 -28.70
N ASP A 454 -4.20 2.31 -28.54
CA ASP A 454 -3.47 1.61 -29.62
C ASP A 454 -3.85 0.13 -29.76
N GLY A 455 -4.85 -0.35 -29.01
CA GLY A 455 -5.47 -1.64 -29.30
C GLY A 455 -5.06 -2.80 -28.39
N GLU A 456 -4.24 -2.59 -27.38
CA GLU A 456 -3.96 -3.58 -26.32
C GLU A 456 -5.03 -3.54 -25.21
N ASP A 457 -5.32 -4.70 -24.61
CA ASP A 457 -6.20 -4.82 -23.43
C ASP A 457 -5.32 -4.62 -22.20
N GLU A 458 -4.88 -3.38 -21.97
CA GLU A 458 -3.94 -3.04 -20.89
C GLU A 458 -4.54 -3.45 -19.53
N GLU A 459 -3.78 -4.28 -18.81
CA GLU A 459 -4.05 -4.61 -17.42
C GLU A 459 -3.51 -3.50 -16.54
N VAL A 460 -4.34 -3.02 -15.62
CA VAL A 460 -3.96 -1.99 -14.65
C VAL A 460 -4.21 -2.50 -13.26
N GLU A 461 -3.36 -2.07 -12.34
CA GLU A 461 -3.54 -2.37 -10.93
C GLU A 461 -4.54 -1.39 -10.31
N LEU A 462 -5.60 -1.95 -9.72
CA LEU A 462 -6.61 -1.22 -8.97
C LEU A 462 -6.43 -1.57 -7.50
N PHE A 463 -6.27 -0.56 -6.66
CA PHE A 463 -6.06 -0.70 -5.23
C PHE A 463 -7.36 -0.42 -4.48
N ALA A 464 -7.56 -1.16 -3.38
CA ALA A 464 -8.70 -0.99 -2.50
C ALA A 464 -8.27 -0.97 -1.03
N ALA A 465 -9.07 -0.31 -0.20
CA ALA A 465 -8.97 -0.40 1.24
C ALA A 465 -10.36 -0.60 1.85
N ILE A 466 -10.47 -1.55 2.77
CA ILE A 466 -11.69 -1.86 3.50
C ILE A 466 -11.47 -1.50 4.97
N GLU A 467 -12.28 -0.58 5.48
CA GLU A 467 -12.19 -0.09 6.85
C GLU A 467 -13.39 -0.60 7.67
N GLY A 468 -13.13 -1.23 8.81
CA GLY A 468 -14.17 -1.62 9.76
C GLY A 468 -14.78 -0.42 10.49
N VAL A 469 -16.11 -0.25 10.42
CA VAL A 469 -16.81 0.90 11.04
C VAL A 469 -17.36 0.56 12.42
N ASP A 470 -17.96 -0.62 12.56
CA ASP A 470 -18.57 -1.08 13.81
C ASP A 470 -17.56 -1.91 14.62
N GLY A 471 -17.91 -2.30 15.86
CA GLY A 471 -17.00 -3.09 16.72
C GLY A 471 -16.46 -4.38 16.08
N THR A 472 -17.26 -5.03 15.23
CA THR A 472 -16.85 -6.19 14.42
C THR A 472 -17.57 -6.13 13.08
N ASN A 473 -16.83 -6.37 11.99
CA ASN A 473 -17.33 -6.25 10.63
C ASN A 473 -16.92 -7.48 9.83
N GLN A 474 -17.91 -8.25 9.36
CA GLN A 474 -17.66 -9.47 8.59
C GLN A 474 -18.28 -9.35 7.21
N PHE A 475 -17.52 -9.65 6.17
CA PHE A 475 -17.95 -9.49 4.79
C PHE A 475 -17.41 -10.58 3.85
N ASP A 476 -18.10 -10.73 2.71
CA ASP A 476 -17.60 -11.39 1.51
C ASP A 476 -17.44 -10.33 0.41
N LEU A 477 -16.26 -10.25 -0.20
CA LEU A 477 -16.01 -9.43 -1.38
C LEU A 477 -15.71 -10.36 -2.56
N GLU A 478 -16.52 -10.26 -3.61
CA GLU A 478 -16.30 -10.94 -4.88
C GLU A 478 -16.09 -9.88 -5.97
N THR A 479 -15.30 -10.22 -6.97
CA THR A 479 -15.05 -9.35 -8.12
C THR A 479 -15.31 -10.07 -9.43
N ASP A 480 -15.84 -9.35 -10.41
CA ASP A 480 -16.09 -9.86 -11.75
C ASP A 480 -15.71 -8.83 -12.80
N GLU A 481 -15.14 -9.28 -13.92
CA GLU A 481 -15.01 -8.42 -15.09
C GLU A 481 -16.41 -8.06 -15.62
N GLY A 482 -16.60 -6.83 -16.10
CA GLY A 482 -17.83 -6.38 -16.76
C GLY A 482 -19.03 -6.11 -15.85
N ASP A 483 -20.14 -5.69 -16.45
CA ASP A 483 -21.38 -5.38 -15.74
C ASP A 483 -22.19 -6.66 -15.52
N THR A 484 -22.14 -7.21 -14.32
CA THR A 484 -22.89 -8.44 -13.99
C THR A 484 -24.40 -8.21 -13.84
N ALA A 485 -24.86 -6.96 -13.83
CA ALA A 485 -26.27 -6.62 -13.86
C ALA A 485 -26.83 -6.52 -15.29
N ASP A 486 -25.97 -6.47 -16.32
CA ASP A 486 -26.39 -6.43 -17.73
C ASP A 486 -26.73 -7.85 -18.24
N PRO A 487 -27.99 -8.12 -18.66
CA PRO A 487 -28.39 -9.40 -19.24
C PRO A 487 -27.58 -9.80 -20.48
N ALA A 488 -27.07 -8.83 -21.26
CA ALA A 488 -26.23 -9.11 -22.42
C ALA A 488 -24.83 -9.58 -22.04
N TYR A 489 -24.33 -9.16 -20.87
CA TYR A 489 -23.03 -9.59 -20.36
C TYR A 489 -23.08 -10.99 -19.75
N LEU A 490 -24.18 -11.32 -19.06
CA LEU A 490 -24.42 -12.65 -18.47
C LEU A 490 -24.49 -13.80 -19.49
N ASP A 491 -24.71 -13.49 -20.78
CA ASP A 491 -24.74 -14.49 -21.86
C ASP A 491 -23.33 -14.97 -22.26
N ASN A 492 -22.28 -14.19 -22.00
CA ASN A 492 -20.92 -14.46 -22.47
C ASN A 492 -19.99 -15.14 -21.46
N SER A 493 -20.36 -15.24 -20.17
CA SER A 493 -19.46 -15.74 -19.10
C SER A 493 -19.85 -17.10 -18.49
N SER A 494 -20.90 -17.79 -18.98
CA SER A 494 -21.31 -19.08 -18.39
C SER A 494 -20.76 -20.31 -19.14
N PRO A 495 -19.98 -21.20 -18.49
CA PRO A 495 -19.67 -22.51 -19.03
C PRO A 495 -20.83 -23.45 -18.70
N ARG A 496 -21.99 -23.27 -19.35
CA ARG A 496 -23.02 -24.33 -19.47
C ARG A 496 -24.14 -23.88 -20.43
N ARG A 497 -24.08 -24.41 -21.65
CA ARG A 497 -25.26 -24.79 -22.42
C ARG A 497 -26.18 -25.65 -21.53
N ALA A 498 -27.11 -25.05 -20.79
CA ALA A 498 -28.21 -25.75 -20.13
C ALA A 498 -29.31 -24.80 -19.60
N ALA A 499 -29.75 -23.80 -20.38
CA ALA A 499 -31.04 -23.14 -20.12
C ALA A 499 -31.76 -22.65 -21.39
N VAL A 500 -31.43 -23.22 -22.56
CA VAL A 500 -32.25 -23.13 -23.79
C VAL A 500 -33.63 -23.84 -23.60
N GLY A 501 -33.94 -24.36 -22.41
CA GLY A 501 -35.18 -25.09 -22.12
C GLY A 501 -36.29 -24.30 -21.39
N VAL A 502 -36.01 -23.15 -20.76
CA VAL A 502 -37.02 -22.51 -19.89
C VAL A 502 -37.74 -21.32 -20.57
N LEU A 503 -37.09 -20.59 -21.48
CA LEU A 503 -37.77 -19.54 -22.26
C LEU A 503 -38.71 -20.09 -23.35
N THR A 504 -38.42 -21.28 -23.87
CA THR A 504 -39.25 -21.94 -24.90
C THR A 504 -40.58 -22.45 -24.33
N LEU A 505 -40.62 -22.83 -23.05
CA LEU A 505 -41.87 -23.26 -22.39
C LEU A 505 -42.79 -22.09 -22.02
N VAL A 506 -42.24 -20.92 -21.69
CA VAL A 506 -43.03 -19.72 -21.37
C VAL A 506 -43.63 -19.09 -22.64
N MET A 507 -42.93 -19.14 -23.77
CA MET A 507 -43.46 -18.70 -25.07
C MET A 507 -44.59 -19.59 -25.59
N LEU A 508 -44.52 -20.92 -25.39
CA LEU A 508 -45.58 -21.86 -25.77
C LEU A 508 -46.84 -21.74 -24.89
N PHE A 509 -46.69 -21.41 -23.60
CA PHE A 509 -47.84 -21.18 -22.71
C PHE A 509 -48.60 -19.89 -23.05
N ILE A 510 -47.90 -18.85 -23.52
CA ILE A 510 -48.54 -17.58 -23.92
C ILE A 510 -49.24 -17.71 -25.28
N THR A 511 -48.75 -18.55 -26.19
CA THR A 511 -49.45 -18.80 -27.46
C THR A 511 -50.70 -19.69 -27.30
N ALA A 512 -50.73 -20.58 -26.31
CA ALA A 512 -51.89 -21.42 -26.00
C ALA A 512 -53.01 -20.71 -25.23
N ILE A 513 -52.74 -19.55 -24.60
CA ILE A 513 -53.74 -18.71 -23.94
C ILE A 513 -54.33 -17.66 -24.91
N MET A 514 -53.69 -17.46 -26.06
CA MET A 514 -54.14 -16.51 -27.10
C MET A 514 -54.78 -17.18 -28.34
N GLN A 515 -55.03 -18.49 -28.28
CA GLN A 515 -56.00 -19.22 -29.12
C GLN A 515 -57.17 -19.66 -28.25
#